data_AF-A0A5R9AC34-F1
#
_entry.id   AF-A0A5R9AC34-F1
#
_cell.length_a   1.000
_cell.length_b   1.000
_cell.length_c   1.000
_cell.angle_alpha   90.00
_cell.angle_beta   90.00
_cell.angle_gamma   90.00
#
_symmetry.space_group_name_H-M   'P 1'
#
loop_
_entity.id
_entity.type
_entity.pdbx_description
1 polymer ?
#
loop_
_entity_poly.entity_id
_entity_poly.type
_entity_poly.pdbx_seq_one_letter_code
_entity_poly.pdbx_strand_id
1 'polypeptide(L)'
;MSDDAFETLMASVDQPLIVVTTVAEGELAGCVVGFHTQSGISPQRYCLWLSKANHTYRVGLRATHFAVHFLSADNRAIAERFGTRSGDDTDMSSPGFGGGRVIWRPGGRGRVLTSRWMPRAGWPGTPAE
;
A
#
# COMPACT_ATOMS: atom_id res chain seq x y z
N MET A 1 -26.74 -13.24 9.93
CA MET A 1 -25.60 -13.57 10.81
C MET A 1 -25.51 -12.45 11.81
N SER A 2 -25.35 -12.75 13.11
CA SER A 2 -24.96 -11.69 14.05
C SER A 2 -23.54 -11.24 13.69
N ASP A 3 -23.22 -9.97 13.95
CA ASP A 3 -21.89 -9.41 13.68
C ASP A 3 -20.80 -10.27 14.33
N ASP A 4 -21.04 -10.79 15.54
CA ASP A 4 -20.11 -11.67 16.28
C ASP A 4 -19.71 -12.95 15.53
N ALA A 5 -20.65 -13.58 14.79
CA ALA A 5 -20.37 -14.80 14.06
C ALA A 5 -19.49 -14.53 12.83
N PHE A 6 -19.70 -13.37 12.19
CA PHE A 6 -18.89 -12.93 11.05
C PHE A 6 -17.48 -12.55 11.49
N GLU A 7 -17.33 -11.77 12.56
CA GLU A 7 -16.03 -11.39 13.12
C GLU A 7 -15.22 -12.61 13.54
N THR A 8 -15.86 -13.60 14.18
CA THR A 8 -15.20 -14.87 14.55
C THR A 8 -14.67 -15.62 13.33
N LEU A 9 -15.47 -15.68 12.26
CA LEU A 9 -15.05 -16.31 11.01
C LEU A 9 -13.87 -15.56 10.38
N MET A 10 -13.95 -14.23 10.29
CA MET A 10 -12.89 -13.42 9.68
C MET A 10 -11.60 -13.45 10.49
N ALA A 11 -11.67 -13.53 11.83
CA ALA A 11 -10.50 -13.70 12.69
C ALA A 11 -9.76 -15.03 12.47
N SER A 12 -10.42 -16.03 11.87
CA SER A 12 -9.78 -17.32 11.53
C SER A 12 -8.98 -17.29 10.23
N VAL A 13 -9.08 -16.21 9.44
CA VAL A 13 -8.42 -16.09 8.14
C VAL A 13 -7.06 -15.40 8.30
N ASP A 14 -5.99 -16.05 7.82
CA ASP A 14 -4.68 -15.42 7.69
C ASP A 14 -4.63 -14.52 6.46
N GLN A 15 -5.22 -13.33 6.57
CA GLN A 15 -5.29 -12.38 5.45
C GLN A 15 -3.96 -11.65 5.27
N PRO A 16 -3.32 -11.72 4.09
CA PRO A 16 -2.10 -10.97 3.84
C PRO A 16 -2.39 -9.46 3.91
N LEU A 17 -1.54 -8.71 4.59
CA LEU A 17 -1.60 -7.25 4.57
C LEU A 17 -0.74 -6.70 3.43
N ILE A 18 -1.27 -5.67 2.76
CA ILE A 18 -0.49 -4.84 1.84
C ILE A 18 -0.42 -3.42 2.41
N VAL A 19 0.63 -2.69 2.03
CA VAL A 19 0.54 -1.22 2.01
C VAL A 19 0.14 -0.82 0.60
N VAL A 20 -0.81 0.09 0.48
CA VAL A 20 -1.09 0.78 -0.78
C VAL A 20 -0.67 2.23 -0.64
N THR A 21 -0.04 2.76 -1.68
CA THR A 21 0.37 4.17 -1.72
C THR A 21 -0.01 4.82 -3.04
N THR A 22 -0.18 6.13 -2.99
CA THR A 22 -0.58 6.93 -4.13
C THR A 22 -0.10 8.37 -4.00
N VAL A 23 -0.15 9.10 -5.11
CA VAL A 23 0.13 10.53 -5.18
C VAL A 23 -0.85 11.19 -6.13
N ALA A 24 -1.41 12.31 -5.72
CA ALA A 24 -2.18 13.19 -6.58
C ALA A 24 -1.85 14.64 -6.26
N GLU A 25 -1.56 15.45 -7.27
CA GLU A 25 -1.38 16.90 -7.10
C GLU A 25 -0.31 17.28 -6.05
N GLY A 26 0.73 16.44 -5.90
CA GLY A 26 1.81 16.64 -4.92
C GLY A 26 1.52 16.10 -3.51
N GLU A 27 0.32 15.61 -3.26
CA GLU A 27 -0.09 15.01 -1.99
C GLU A 27 0.20 13.51 -1.98
N LEU A 28 1.07 13.08 -1.06
CA LEU A 28 1.40 11.67 -0.85
C LEU A 28 0.43 11.06 0.16
N ALA A 29 -0.05 9.86 -0.15
CA ALA A 29 -0.88 9.10 0.78
C ALA A 29 -0.55 7.61 0.72
N GLY A 30 -0.86 6.93 1.82
CA GLY A 30 -0.81 5.48 1.89
C GLY A 30 -1.44 4.94 3.16
N CYS A 31 -1.84 3.68 3.11
CA CYS A 31 -2.39 2.97 4.27
C CYS A 31 -2.19 1.46 4.15
N VAL A 32 -2.34 0.77 5.27
CA VAL A 32 -2.48 -0.68 5.28
C VAL A 32 -3.86 -1.08 4.76
N VAL A 33 -3.91 -2.14 3.96
CA VAL A 33 -5.14 -2.72 3.43
C VAL A 33 -5.15 -4.24 3.67
N GLY A 34 -6.22 -4.73 4.29
CA GLY A 34 -6.49 -6.17 4.45
C GLY A 34 -7.46 -6.73 3.40
N PHE A 35 -8.29 -5.88 2.80
CA PHE A 35 -9.24 -6.27 1.74
C PHE A 35 -8.63 -5.98 0.37
N HIS A 36 -8.06 -7.01 -0.25
CA HIS A 36 -7.51 -6.94 -1.59
C HIS A 36 -7.39 -8.34 -2.20
N THR A 37 -7.41 -8.42 -3.53
CA THR A 37 -7.24 -9.68 -4.24
C THR A 37 -6.98 -9.47 -5.73
N GLN A 38 -6.36 -10.45 -6.38
CA GLN A 38 -6.40 -10.57 -7.83
C GLN A 38 -7.84 -10.89 -8.26
N SER A 39 -8.39 -10.07 -9.16
CA SER A 39 -9.78 -10.17 -9.62
C SER A 39 -9.90 -10.54 -11.11
N GLY A 40 -8.78 -10.77 -11.79
CA GLY A 40 -8.76 -11.16 -13.19
C GLY A 40 -7.42 -11.76 -13.63
N ILE A 41 -7.50 -12.70 -14.57
CA ILE A 41 -6.34 -13.40 -15.14
C ILE A 41 -5.97 -12.81 -16.50
N SER A 42 -6.96 -12.64 -17.40
CA SER A 42 -6.77 -11.99 -18.70
C SER A 42 -8.00 -11.11 -19.02
N PRO A 43 -7.89 -9.77 -18.96
CA PRO A 43 -6.71 -9.02 -18.50
C PRO A 43 -6.44 -9.24 -17.01
N GLN A 44 -5.18 -9.07 -16.60
CA GLN A 44 -4.79 -9.09 -15.20
C GLN A 44 -5.45 -7.92 -14.47
N ARG A 45 -6.17 -8.21 -13.39
CA ARG A 45 -6.85 -7.19 -12.57
C ARG A 45 -6.58 -7.42 -11.10
N TYR A 46 -6.47 -6.33 -10.37
CA TYR A 46 -6.28 -6.32 -8.92
C TYR A 46 -7.28 -5.37 -8.29
N CYS A 47 -7.98 -5.85 -7.27
CA CYS A 47 -8.93 -5.05 -6.51
C CYS A 47 -8.39 -4.83 -5.10
N LEU A 48 -8.62 -3.63 -4.59
CA LEU A 48 -8.40 -3.26 -3.20
C LEU A 48 -9.56 -2.36 -2.78
N TRP A 49 -9.96 -2.45 -1.52
CA TRP A 49 -11.05 -1.65 -0.98
C TRP A 49 -10.51 -0.69 0.07
N LEU A 50 -10.78 0.59 -0.14
CA LEU A 50 -10.42 1.66 0.78
C LEU A 50 -11.67 2.21 1.47
N SER A 51 -11.58 2.36 2.78
CA SER A 51 -12.61 3.08 3.53
C SER A 51 -12.70 4.52 3.05
N LYS A 52 -13.92 5.04 2.85
CA LYS A 52 -14.15 6.45 2.49
C LYS A 52 -13.62 7.43 3.53
N ALA A 53 -13.52 6.99 4.79
CA ALA A 53 -12.94 7.79 5.87
C ALA A 53 -11.41 7.91 5.77
N ASN A 54 -10.74 7.00 5.04
CA ASN A 54 -9.29 6.98 4.92
C ASN A 54 -8.78 8.13 4.02
N HIS A 55 -7.74 8.84 4.46
CA HIS A 55 -7.08 9.89 3.67
C HIS A 55 -6.63 9.42 2.28
N THR A 56 -6.07 8.20 2.21
CA THR A 56 -5.62 7.58 0.96
C THR A 56 -6.74 7.37 -0.04
N TYR A 57 -7.98 7.14 0.43
CA TYR A 57 -9.14 7.09 -0.47
C TYR A 57 -9.38 8.44 -1.14
N ARG A 58 -9.36 9.54 -0.37
CA ARG A 58 -9.60 10.90 -0.88
C ARG A 58 -8.52 11.36 -1.86
N VAL A 59 -7.25 11.07 -1.58
CA VAL A 59 -6.15 11.32 -2.54
C VAL A 59 -6.30 10.41 -3.76
N GLY A 60 -6.64 9.14 -3.53
CA GLY A 60 -6.85 8.13 -4.56
C GLY A 60 -7.89 8.48 -5.62
N LEU A 61 -8.93 9.25 -5.27
CA LEU A 61 -9.94 9.73 -6.23
C LEU A 61 -9.37 10.66 -7.31
N ARG A 62 -8.28 11.37 -7.00
CA ARG A 62 -7.58 12.28 -7.93
C ARG A 62 -6.33 11.62 -8.55
N ALA A 63 -5.93 10.46 -8.04
CA ALA A 63 -4.76 9.76 -8.50
C ALA A 63 -5.03 8.95 -9.77
N THR A 64 -4.01 8.80 -10.60
CA THR A 64 -4.09 7.95 -11.81
C THR A 64 -3.65 6.51 -11.53
N HIS A 65 -2.92 6.28 -10.45
CA HIS A 65 -2.30 5.00 -10.14
C HIS A 65 -2.21 4.77 -8.63
N PHE A 66 -2.16 3.49 -8.25
CA PHE A 66 -1.74 3.03 -6.93
C PHE A 66 -0.53 2.12 -7.06
N ALA A 67 0.36 2.15 -6.07
CA ALA A 67 1.38 1.14 -5.88
C ALA A 67 0.94 0.19 -4.76
N VAL A 68 1.07 -1.11 -5.01
CA VAL A 68 0.71 -2.18 -4.08
C VAL A 68 1.99 -2.83 -3.57
N HIS A 69 2.20 -2.80 -2.25
CA HIS A 69 3.38 -3.35 -1.58
C HIS A 69 2.96 -4.53 -0.72
N PHE A 70 3.36 -5.73 -1.13
CA PHE A 70 3.14 -6.95 -0.34
C PHE A 70 4.11 -6.98 0.85
N LEU A 71 3.55 -7.19 2.03
CA LEU A 71 4.33 -7.18 3.27
C LEU A 71 4.77 -8.59 3.62
N SER A 72 6.04 -8.74 4.00
CA SER A 72 6.51 -9.91 4.75
C SER A 72 6.49 -9.63 6.26
N ALA A 73 6.74 -10.66 7.07
CA ALA A 73 6.86 -10.52 8.52
C ALA A 73 7.92 -9.47 8.93
N ASP A 74 8.98 -9.30 8.14
CA ASP A 74 10.04 -8.31 8.37
C ASP A 74 9.56 -6.85 8.21
N ASN A 75 8.36 -6.66 7.65
CA ASN A 75 7.81 -5.34 7.31
C ASN A 75 6.88 -4.80 8.39
N ARG A 76 6.83 -5.45 9.57
CA ARG A 76 5.94 -5.10 10.67
C ARG A 76 5.97 -3.61 11.05
N ALA A 77 7.16 -3.02 11.18
CA ALA A 77 7.30 -1.61 11.53
C ALA A 77 6.71 -0.65 10.46
N ILE A 78 6.70 -1.06 9.20
CA ILE A 78 6.07 -0.31 8.11
C ILE A 78 4.56 -0.49 8.16
N ALA A 79 4.09 -1.73 8.39
CA ALA A 79 2.68 -2.02 8.58
C ALA A 79 2.08 -1.19 9.74
N GLU A 80 2.72 -1.21 10.90
CA GLU A 80 2.29 -0.44 12.07
C GLU A 80 2.22 1.06 11.77
N ARG A 81 3.23 1.59 11.06
CA ARG A 81 3.26 3.01 10.72
C ARG A 81 2.11 3.42 9.79
N PHE A 82 1.91 2.69 8.69
CA PHE A 82 0.82 2.97 7.75
C PHE A 82 -0.57 2.55 8.29
N GLY A 83 -0.62 1.74 9.35
CA GLY A 83 -1.85 1.33 10.02
C GLY A 83 -2.29 2.27 11.14
N THR A 84 -1.37 3.05 11.72
CA THR A 84 -1.65 3.92 12.87
C THR A 84 -1.55 5.42 12.56
N ARG A 85 -1.03 5.80 11.39
CA ARG A 85 -0.88 7.19 10.98
C ARG A 85 -1.57 7.44 9.65
N SER A 86 -2.29 8.56 9.58
CA SER A 86 -2.97 9.04 8.38
C SER A 86 -2.24 10.26 7.82
N GLY A 87 -2.41 10.54 6.53
CA GLY A 87 -2.01 11.81 5.93
C GLY A 87 -2.84 12.99 6.46
N ASP A 88 -3.94 12.73 7.17
CA ASP A 88 -4.71 13.76 7.89
C ASP A 88 -3.92 14.36 9.08
N ASP A 89 -3.13 13.54 9.77
CA ASP A 89 -2.45 13.92 11.02
C ASP A 89 -0.93 14.04 10.85
N THR A 90 -0.38 13.59 9.72
CA THR A 90 1.07 13.52 9.50
C THR A 90 1.43 13.77 8.05
N ASP A 91 2.38 14.68 7.82
CA ASP A 91 3.02 14.82 6.53
C ASP A 91 3.84 13.57 6.18
N MET A 92 3.35 12.77 5.22
CA MET A 92 4.00 11.54 4.77
C MET A 92 5.28 11.77 3.96
N SER A 93 5.48 12.99 3.46
CA SER A 93 6.71 13.39 2.78
C SER A 93 7.85 13.69 3.75
N SER A 94 7.51 13.95 5.02
CA SER A 94 8.49 14.30 6.05
C SER A 94 9.51 13.17 6.29
N PRO A 95 10.79 13.50 6.53
CA PRO A 95 11.83 12.51 6.85
C PRO A 95 11.46 11.62 8.06
N GLY A 96 10.71 12.18 9.01
CA GLY A 96 10.24 11.49 10.21
C GLY A 96 9.16 10.44 9.95
N PHE A 97 8.38 10.58 8.86
CA PHE A 97 7.44 9.55 8.44
C PHE A 97 8.16 8.34 7.85
N GLY A 98 9.18 8.54 7.01
CA GLY A 98 9.86 7.40 6.38
C GLY A 98 10.76 6.60 7.33
N GLY A 99 11.15 7.16 8.48
CA GLY A 99 12.08 6.53 9.42
C GLY A 99 13.41 6.11 8.77
N GLY A 100 13.81 6.79 7.68
CA GLY A 100 14.93 6.40 6.81
C GLY A 100 14.71 5.14 5.96
N ARG A 101 13.59 4.43 6.10
CA ARG A 101 13.27 3.16 5.41
C ARG A 101 12.32 3.30 4.23
N VAL A 102 11.51 4.37 4.21
CA VAL A 102 10.59 4.67 3.11
C VAL A 102 11.20 5.80 2.26
N ILE A 103 11.52 5.50 1.00
CA ILE A 103 12.02 6.47 0.05
C ILE A 103 10.98 6.64 -1.05
N TRP A 104 10.39 7.82 -1.13
CA TRP A 104 9.49 8.21 -2.20
C TRP A 104 10.33 8.54 -3.45
N ARG A 105 10.26 7.68 -4.48
CA ARG A 105 10.89 7.89 -5.80
C ARG A 105 9.88 7.98 -6.95
N PRO A 106 9.97 8.99 -7.83
CA PRO A 106 9.27 8.98 -9.11
C PRO A 106 9.62 7.73 -9.91
N GLY A 107 8.61 6.96 -10.26
CA GLY A 107 8.60 5.89 -11.25
C GLY A 107 7.92 6.39 -12.52
N GLY A 108 8.22 5.74 -13.65
CA GLY A 108 7.72 6.14 -14.96
C GLY A 108 6.20 6.39 -14.96
N ARG A 109 5.80 7.56 -15.49
CA ARG A 109 4.42 8.10 -15.54
C ARG A 109 3.79 8.47 -14.19
N GLY A 110 4.58 8.93 -13.21
CA GLY A 110 4.07 9.52 -11.96
C GLY A 110 3.82 8.53 -10.82
N ARG A 111 4.49 7.38 -10.83
CA ARG A 111 4.37 6.36 -9.79
C ARG A 111 5.27 6.73 -8.62
N VAL A 112 4.87 6.55 -7.36
CA VAL A 112 5.85 6.55 -6.26
C VAL A 112 5.51 5.50 -5.21
N LEU A 113 6.31 4.44 -5.20
CA LEU A 113 7.10 3.96 -4.05
C LEU A 113 7.94 2.79 -4.55
N THR A 114 9.25 2.97 -4.61
CA THR A 114 10.17 1.84 -4.41
C THR A 114 10.67 2.03 -2.99
N SER A 115 10.06 1.36 -2.01
CA SER A 115 10.89 0.90 -0.91
C SER A 115 11.98 0.04 -1.57
N ARG A 116 13.25 0.30 -1.26
CA ARG A 116 14.33 -0.59 -1.67
C ARG A 116 14.13 -1.90 -0.90
N TRP A 117 13.31 -2.81 -1.43
CA TRP A 117 13.41 -4.23 -1.16
C TRP A 117 14.16 -4.83 -2.36
N MET A 118 15.49 -4.84 -2.36
CA MET A 118 16.26 -5.55 -3.40
C MET A 118 16.74 -6.89 -2.83
N PRO A 119 16.72 -8.01 -3.58
CA PRO A 119 15.83 -8.37 -4.69
C PRO A 119 15.14 -9.74 -4.46
N ARG A 120 14.03 -10.01 -5.18
CA ARG A 120 13.89 -11.33 -5.80
C ARG A 120 14.29 -11.15 -7.26
N ALA A 121 15.26 -11.94 -7.70
CA ALA A 121 15.70 -11.95 -9.09
C ALA A 121 14.50 -12.05 -10.05
N GLY A 122 14.54 -11.30 -11.16
CA GLY A 122 13.63 -11.52 -12.30
C GLY A 122 12.67 -10.40 -12.69
N TRP A 123 12.86 -9.13 -12.29
CA TRP A 123 12.04 -8.04 -12.83
C TRP A 123 12.50 -7.62 -14.24
N PRO A 124 11.62 -7.54 -15.25
CA PRO A 124 11.99 -7.09 -16.59
C PRO A 124 12.44 -5.62 -16.58
N GLY A 125 13.68 -5.37 -17.00
CA GLY A 125 14.25 -4.02 -17.16
C GLY A 125 15.42 -3.66 -16.23
N THR A 126 16.06 -4.63 -15.56
CA THR A 126 17.38 -4.42 -14.94
C THR A 126 18.48 -4.82 -15.94
N PRO A 127 19.49 -3.98 -16.22
CA PRO A 127 20.66 -4.42 -16.98
C PRO A 127 21.37 -5.52 -16.19
N ALA A 128 21.75 -6.59 -16.88
CA ALA A 128 22.64 -7.59 -16.31
C ALA A 128 24.03 -6.97 -16.11
N GLU A 129 24.58 -7.10 -14.90
CA GLU A 129 26.03 -7.19 -14.73
C GLU A 129 26.46 -8.65 -14.93
#